data_AF-A0A7Y2D0A1-F1
#
_entry.id   AF-A0A7Y2D0A1-F1
#
_cell.length_a   1.000
_cell.length_b   1.000
_cell.length_c   1.000
_cell.angle_alpha   90.00
_cell.angle_beta   90.00
_cell.angle_gamma   90.00
#
_symmetry.space_group_name_H-M   'P 1'
#
loop_
_entity.id
_entity.type
_entity.pdbx_description
1 polymer ?
#
loop_
_entity_poly.entity_id
_entity_poly.type
_entity_poly.pdbx_seq_one_letter_code
_entity_poly.pdbx_strand_id
1 'polypeptide(L)'
;GLVDGVNDKGLAISLTFGGRRIVGEGFGVPLILRYVLQTCANTDEATEVLARIPTHMSYNVTVIDRKRNYATAMMAPDRKTAITHAAVATNHQESVEWVSHARFTATVERERFLLQRLRLHRDPEEKFISAFLKPPLYSTAFAAGFGTLYTAVYRPRKKEMELRWPGTTWALSLDKFVEGAREVLVPGAA
;
A
#
# COMPACT_ATOMS: atom_id res chain seq x y z
N GLY A 1 8.79 -7.47 10.28
CA GLY A 1 7.65 -6.52 10.36
C GLY A 1 6.70 -6.77 9.22
N LEU A 2 5.66 -5.94 9.05
CA LEU A 2 4.63 -6.09 8.00
C LEU A 2 4.80 -5.02 6.90
N VAL A 3 4.42 -5.31 5.66
CA VAL A 3 4.43 -4.34 4.54
C VAL A 3 3.03 -3.83 4.17
N ASP A 4 1.98 -4.53 4.60
CA ASP A 4 0.58 -4.15 4.54
C ASP A 4 -0.20 -5.06 5.53
N GLY A 5 -1.50 -4.81 5.72
CA GLY A 5 -2.33 -5.69 6.56
C GLY A 5 -3.70 -5.12 6.93
N VAL A 6 -4.44 -5.89 7.71
CA VAL A 6 -5.73 -5.51 8.31
C VAL A 6 -5.86 -6.11 9.70
N ASN A 7 -6.48 -5.40 10.64
CA ASN A 7 -6.70 -5.90 12.01
C ASN A 7 -8.16 -6.35 12.26
N ASP A 8 -8.41 -6.90 13.45
CA ASP A 8 -9.72 -7.42 13.89
C ASP A 8 -10.80 -6.32 14.02
N LYS A 9 -10.37 -5.05 14.19
CA LYS A 9 -11.24 -3.87 14.19
C LYS A 9 -11.62 -3.42 12.78
N GLY A 10 -10.96 -3.96 11.76
CA GLY A 10 -11.16 -3.63 10.35
C GLY A 10 -10.54 -2.28 9.97
N LEU A 11 -9.38 -1.97 10.53
CA LEU A 11 -8.44 -0.99 9.99
C LEU A 11 -7.47 -1.73 9.06
N ALA A 12 -7.43 -1.33 7.79
CA ALA A 12 -6.45 -1.83 6.83
C ALA A 12 -5.38 -0.76 6.55
N ILE A 13 -4.16 -1.20 6.25
CA ILE A 13 -2.99 -0.36 6.01
C ILE A 13 -2.21 -0.86 4.79
N SER A 14 -1.70 0.06 3.98
CA SER A 14 -0.74 -0.23 2.92
C SER A 14 0.44 0.75 2.96
N LEU A 15 1.55 0.33 2.36
CA LEU A 15 2.80 1.07 2.34
C LEU A 15 3.31 1.23 0.91
N THR A 16 3.83 2.41 0.61
CA THR A 16 4.75 2.61 -0.52
C THR A 16 5.95 3.45 -0.09
N PHE A 17 7.04 3.36 -0.86
CA PHE A 17 8.20 4.22 -0.66
C PHE A 17 7.87 5.67 -1.02
N GLY A 18 8.25 6.65 -0.20
CA GLY A 18 7.91 8.06 -0.40
C GLY A 18 8.77 8.81 -1.42
N GLY A 19 9.64 8.11 -2.15
CA GLY A 19 10.37 8.66 -3.30
C GLY A 19 11.57 9.54 -2.96
N ARG A 20 12.13 9.44 -1.74
CA ARG A 20 13.29 10.23 -1.30
C ARG A 20 14.32 9.35 -0.61
N ARG A 21 15.60 9.59 -0.88
CA ARG A 21 16.74 8.84 -0.31
C ARG A 21 17.18 9.33 1.08
N ILE A 22 16.44 10.26 1.67
CA ILE A 22 16.74 10.79 3.00
C ILE A 22 16.63 9.67 4.03
N VAL A 23 17.65 9.59 4.89
CA VAL A 23 17.68 8.71 6.06
C VAL A 23 17.95 9.57 7.28
N GLY A 24 17.25 9.29 8.38
CA GLY A 24 17.45 9.96 9.66
C GLY A 24 17.07 9.06 10.82
N GLU A 25 16.99 9.65 12.01
CA GLU A 25 16.59 8.92 13.21
C GLU A 25 15.07 8.65 13.23
N GLY A 26 14.68 7.41 13.51
CA GLY A 26 13.29 7.01 13.60
C GLY A 26 13.11 5.50 13.47
N PHE A 27 11.87 5.05 13.44
CA PHE A 27 11.55 3.63 13.37
C PHE A 27 11.54 3.11 11.93
N GLY A 28 11.88 1.83 11.79
CA GLY A 28 11.60 1.05 10.59
C GLY A 28 10.10 1.00 10.32
N VAL A 29 9.66 1.36 9.11
CA VAL A 29 8.23 1.38 8.78
C VAL A 29 7.50 0.06 9.03
N PRO A 30 8.11 -1.14 8.90
CA PRO A 30 7.42 -2.37 9.24
C PRO A 30 7.06 -2.51 10.73
N LEU A 31 7.78 -1.81 11.62
CA LEU A 31 7.45 -1.72 13.05
C LEU A 31 6.34 -0.70 13.29
N ILE A 32 6.37 0.44 12.59
CA ILE A 32 5.31 1.46 12.65
C ILE A 32 3.97 0.85 12.22
N LEU A 33 3.93 0.15 11.08
CA LEU A 33 2.72 -0.53 10.59
C LEU A 33 2.19 -1.56 11.59
N ARG A 34 3.09 -2.37 12.16
CA ARG A 34 2.71 -3.36 13.18
C ARG A 34 2.10 -2.69 14.40
N TYR A 35 2.72 -1.61 14.89
CA TYR A 35 2.21 -0.84 16.02
C TYR A 35 0.81 -0.26 15.73
N VAL A 36 0.61 0.39 14.58
CA VAL A 36 -0.70 0.94 14.18
C VAL A 36 -1.75 -0.16 14.12
N LEU A 37 -1.47 -1.28 13.46
CA LEU A 37 -2.42 -2.39 13.36
C LEU A 37 -2.76 -3.02 14.72
N GLN A 38 -1.84 -3.00 15.68
CA GLN A 38 -2.06 -3.54 17.03
C GLN A 38 -2.78 -2.58 17.98
N THR A 39 -2.69 -1.27 17.74
CA THR A 39 -3.13 -0.26 18.73
C THR A 39 -4.27 0.62 18.27
N CYS A 40 -4.52 0.75 16.96
CA CYS A 40 -5.56 1.61 16.40
C CYS A 40 -6.76 0.80 15.90
N ALA A 41 -7.97 1.32 16.12
CA ALA A 41 -9.22 0.70 15.68
C ALA A 41 -9.79 1.33 14.38
N ASN A 42 -9.41 2.58 14.07
CA ASN A 42 -9.98 3.35 12.96
C ASN A 42 -8.96 4.32 12.36
N THR A 43 -9.37 5.02 11.31
CA THR A 43 -8.53 5.96 10.54
C THR A 43 -8.06 7.14 11.38
N ASP A 44 -8.89 7.67 12.28
CA ASP A 44 -8.55 8.84 13.09
C ASP A 44 -7.41 8.49 14.06
N GLU A 45 -7.56 7.42 14.85
CA GLU A 45 -6.52 6.91 15.74
C GLU A 45 -5.22 6.58 14.99
N ALA A 46 -5.34 5.99 13.80
CA ALA A 46 -4.19 5.65 12.96
C ALA A 46 -3.44 6.90 12.49
N THR A 47 -4.15 7.94 12.05
CA THR A 47 -3.52 9.19 11.60
C THR A 47 -2.86 9.96 12.74
N GLU A 48 -3.45 9.97 13.94
CA GLU A 48 -2.82 10.56 15.15
C GLU A 48 -1.51 9.86 15.51
N VAL A 49 -1.45 8.54 15.33
CA VAL A 49 -0.23 7.74 15.55
C VAL A 49 0.80 8.04 14.46
N LEU A 50 0.42 7.98 13.19
CA LEU A 50 1.32 8.21 12.06
C LEU A 50 1.87 9.64 12.03
N ALA A 51 1.10 10.62 12.52
CA ALA A 51 1.53 12.02 12.58
C ALA A 51 2.68 12.25 13.59
N ARG A 52 2.80 11.43 14.63
CA ARG A 52 3.75 11.63 15.73
C ARG A 52 4.94 10.67 15.75
N ILE A 53 4.80 9.48 15.17
CA ILE A 53 5.88 8.47 15.21
C ILE A 53 6.98 8.86 14.22
N PRO A 54 8.26 8.96 14.66
CA PRO A 54 9.36 9.25 13.76
C PRO A 54 9.64 8.05 12.84
N THR A 55 9.87 8.33 11.57
CA THR A 55 10.32 7.33 10.58
C THR A 55 11.76 7.59 10.18
N HIS A 56 12.55 6.53 10.03
CA HIS A 56 13.93 6.65 9.58
C HIS A 56 14.09 6.97 8.07
N MET A 57 13.04 6.78 7.26
CA MET A 57 13.04 7.00 5.80
C MET A 57 11.71 7.57 5.31
N SER A 58 11.65 7.96 4.03
CA SER A 58 10.45 8.49 3.39
C SER A 58 9.46 7.39 2.99
N TYR A 59 8.21 7.51 3.42
CA TYR A 59 7.14 6.55 3.14
C TYR A 59 5.79 7.23 2.93
N ASN A 60 4.91 6.56 2.19
CA ASN A 60 3.49 6.85 2.17
C ASN A 60 2.75 5.68 2.82
N VAL A 61 1.96 5.98 3.84
CA VAL A 61 1.16 4.99 4.56
C VAL A 61 -0.31 5.34 4.39
N THR A 62 -1.05 4.50 3.67
CA THR A 62 -2.49 4.69 3.47
C THR A 62 -3.26 3.78 4.41
N VAL A 63 -4.25 4.33 5.10
CA VAL A 63 -5.14 3.60 6.01
C VAL A 63 -6.59 3.74 5.58
N ILE A 64 -7.40 2.71 5.81
CA ILE A 64 -8.84 2.72 5.59
C ILE A 64 -9.58 1.88 6.63
N ASP A 65 -10.69 2.41 7.16
CA ASP A 65 -11.51 1.73 8.17
C ASP A 65 -12.79 1.08 7.57
N ARG A 66 -13.55 0.38 8.42
CA ARG A 66 -14.83 -0.27 8.04
C ARG A 66 -15.92 0.71 7.60
N LYS A 67 -15.82 1.99 8.00
CA LYS A 67 -16.74 3.06 7.62
C LYS A 67 -16.34 3.70 6.28
N ARG A 68 -15.21 3.28 5.69
CA ARG A 68 -14.59 3.81 4.47
C ARG A 68 -13.96 5.19 4.67
N ASN A 69 -13.66 5.58 5.90
CA ASN A 69 -12.80 6.73 6.13
C ASN A 69 -11.38 6.32 5.76
N TYR A 70 -10.67 7.14 5.02
CA TYR A 70 -9.29 6.86 4.63
C TYR A 70 -8.43 8.12 4.69
N ALA A 71 -7.14 7.89 4.90
CA ALA A 71 -6.13 8.92 4.91
C ALA A 71 -4.79 8.33 4.44
N THR A 72 -3.94 9.20 3.89
CA THR A 72 -2.57 8.87 3.50
C THR A 72 -1.62 9.77 4.26
N ALA A 73 -0.75 9.16 5.07
CA ALA A 73 0.33 9.82 5.80
C ALA A 73 1.61 9.79 4.95
N MET A 74 2.07 10.96 4.54
CA MET A 74 3.35 11.16 3.88
C MET A 74 4.42 11.46 4.93
N MET A 75 5.19 10.44 5.30
CA MET A 75 6.16 10.48 6.39
C MET A 75 7.58 10.68 5.85
N ALA A 76 8.42 11.42 6.57
CA ALA A 76 9.85 11.52 6.28
C ALA A 76 10.64 11.92 7.56
N PRO A 77 11.92 11.55 7.68
CA PRO A 77 12.74 11.86 8.86
C PRO A 77 13.04 13.36 9.04
N ASP A 78 13.01 14.14 7.97
CA ASP A 78 13.47 15.53 7.90
C ASP A 78 12.33 16.56 7.87
N ARG A 79 11.08 16.13 7.98
CA ARG A 79 9.89 17.01 8.02
C ARG A 79 8.73 16.37 8.76
N LYS A 80 7.79 17.20 9.19
CA LYS A 80 6.55 16.71 9.80
C LYS A 80 5.77 15.84 8.81
N THR A 81 5.17 14.77 9.32
CA THR A 81 4.25 13.94 8.54
C THR A 81 3.07 14.78 8.04
N ALA A 82 2.80 14.72 6.74
CA ALA A 82 1.61 15.33 6.15
C ALA A 82 0.48 14.31 6.06
N ILE A 83 -0.67 14.60 6.68
CA ILE A 83 -1.87 13.78 6.57
C ILE A 83 -2.73 14.33 5.44
N THR A 84 -3.09 13.47 4.49
CA THR A 84 -3.88 13.83 3.30
C THR A 84 -5.06 12.88 3.13
N HIS A 85 -6.02 13.24 2.27
CA HIS A 85 -7.08 12.35 1.81
C HIS A 85 -6.83 11.84 0.39
N ALA A 86 -5.56 11.57 0.04
CA ALA A 86 -5.22 10.95 -1.23
C ALA A 86 -5.63 9.48 -1.23
N ALA A 87 -6.55 9.09 -2.12
CA ALA A 87 -7.02 7.71 -2.27
C ALA A 87 -6.03 6.81 -3.04
N VAL A 88 -5.02 7.42 -3.65
CA VAL A 88 -3.96 6.75 -4.40
C VAL A 88 -2.64 7.20 -3.83
N ALA A 89 -1.75 6.25 -3.55
CA ALA A 89 -0.37 6.49 -3.19
C ALA A 89 0.52 5.59 -4.06
N THR A 90 1.55 6.18 -4.66
CA THR A 90 2.57 5.44 -5.41
C THR A 90 3.95 5.74 -4.81
N ASN A 91 5.03 5.72 -5.59
CA ASN A 91 6.40 5.79 -5.08
C ASN A 91 6.99 7.21 -5.02
N HIS A 92 6.14 8.20 -4.73
CA HIS A 92 6.50 9.61 -4.50
C HIS A 92 5.50 10.27 -3.53
N GLN A 93 5.86 11.42 -2.95
CA GLN A 93 4.99 12.24 -2.09
C GLN A 93 4.31 13.33 -2.94
N GLU A 94 4.07 14.53 -2.41
CA GLU A 94 3.39 15.62 -3.13
C GLU A 94 4.05 15.98 -4.47
N SER A 95 5.37 15.82 -4.57
CA SER A 95 6.11 16.07 -5.80
C SER A 95 7.17 14.99 -6.03
N VAL A 96 7.60 14.87 -7.29
CA VAL A 96 8.70 13.99 -7.66
C VAL A 96 10.02 14.66 -7.29
N GLU A 97 10.61 14.21 -6.19
CA GLU A 97 11.92 14.68 -5.72
C GLU A 97 13.08 13.80 -6.21
N TRP A 98 12.81 12.60 -6.72
CA TRP A 98 13.81 11.68 -7.29
C TRP A 98 13.41 11.22 -8.69
N VAL A 99 13.77 12.02 -9.70
CA VAL A 99 13.31 11.87 -11.09
C VAL A 99 13.69 10.51 -11.71
N SER A 100 14.93 10.04 -11.52
CA SER A 100 15.37 8.77 -12.10
C SER A 100 14.60 7.57 -11.52
N HIS A 101 14.32 7.59 -10.21
CA HIS A 101 13.48 6.57 -9.57
C HIS A 101 12.01 6.66 -10.00
N ALA A 102 11.48 7.87 -10.14
CA ALA A 102 10.12 8.08 -10.61
C ALA A 102 9.91 7.51 -12.02
N ARG A 103 10.88 7.72 -12.93
CA ARG A 103 10.88 7.12 -14.28
C ARG A 103 10.99 5.60 -14.22
N PHE A 104 11.94 5.08 -13.43
CA PHE A 104 12.16 3.64 -13.29
C PHE A 104 10.92 2.90 -12.77
N THR A 105 10.20 3.49 -11.81
CA THR A 105 9.01 2.90 -11.21
C THR A 105 7.70 3.28 -11.88
N ALA A 106 7.74 4.10 -12.94
CA ALA A 106 6.57 4.69 -13.61
C ALA A 106 5.54 5.26 -12.62
N THR A 107 6.03 5.93 -11.57
CA THR A 107 5.20 6.27 -10.41
C THR A 107 4.08 7.25 -10.74
N VAL A 108 4.37 8.24 -11.59
CA VAL A 108 3.41 9.27 -11.99
C VAL A 108 2.38 8.68 -12.94
N GLU A 109 2.81 7.82 -13.85
CA GLU A 109 1.95 7.12 -14.81
C GLU A 109 0.96 6.20 -14.10
N ARG A 110 1.42 5.42 -13.11
CA ARG A 110 0.56 4.55 -12.31
C ARG A 110 -0.45 5.33 -11.47
N GLU A 111 0.00 6.42 -10.84
CA GLU A 111 -0.90 7.29 -10.09
C GLU A 111 -1.98 7.89 -10.99
N ARG A 112 -1.58 8.48 -12.12
CA ARG A 112 -2.51 9.04 -13.10
C ARG A 112 -3.50 8.01 -13.60
N PHE A 113 -3.04 6.81 -13.91
CA PHE A 113 -3.91 5.70 -14.34
C PHE A 113 -4.96 5.36 -13.29
N LEU A 114 -4.57 5.25 -12.02
CA LEU A 114 -5.49 4.94 -10.91
C LEU A 114 -6.48 6.10 -10.65
N LEU A 115 -6.00 7.35 -10.62
CA LEU A 115 -6.86 8.52 -10.42
C LEU A 115 -7.87 8.68 -11.55
N GLN A 116 -7.46 8.45 -12.81
CA GLN A 116 -8.39 8.44 -13.94
C GLN A 116 -9.45 7.34 -13.79
N ARG A 117 -9.06 6.13 -13.38
CA ARG A 117 -10.03 5.05 -13.12
C ARG A 117 -11.01 5.38 -12.02
N LEU A 118 -10.55 5.91 -10.89
CA LEU A 118 -11.42 6.27 -9.77
C LEU A 118 -12.38 7.42 -10.09
N ARG A 119 -11.97 8.38 -10.93
CA ARG A 119 -12.79 9.58 -11.25
C ARG A 119 -13.71 9.39 -12.45
N LEU A 120 -13.24 8.75 -13.51
CA LEU A 120 -13.91 8.72 -14.81
C LEU A 120 -14.67 7.42 -15.08
N HIS A 121 -14.39 6.36 -14.32
CA HIS A 121 -14.97 5.04 -14.55
C HIS A 121 -15.68 4.56 -13.27
N ARG A 122 -16.96 4.20 -13.39
CA ARG A 122 -17.66 3.39 -12.37
C ARG A 122 -17.42 1.91 -12.67
N ASP A 123 -16.14 1.52 -12.65
CA ASP A 123 -15.78 0.13 -12.90
C ASP A 123 -16.41 -0.76 -11.81
N PRO A 124 -17.01 -1.91 -12.18
CA PRO A 124 -17.31 -2.95 -11.20
C PRO A 124 -16.05 -3.34 -10.43
N GLU A 125 -16.20 -3.72 -9.17
CA GLU A 125 -15.09 -4.06 -8.25
C GLU A 125 -14.03 -4.97 -8.91
N GLU A 126 -14.47 -6.08 -9.49
CA GLU A 126 -13.57 -7.04 -10.14
C GLU A 126 -12.82 -6.47 -11.35
N LYS A 127 -13.43 -5.55 -12.10
CA LYS A 127 -12.77 -4.88 -13.23
C LYS A 127 -11.67 -3.94 -12.75
N PHE A 128 -11.92 -3.23 -11.64
CA PHE A 128 -10.91 -2.37 -11.02
C PHE A 128 -9.75 -3.19 -10.45
N ILE A 129 -10.04 -4.26 -9.70
CA ILE A 129 -9.01 -5.16 -9.14
C ILE A 129 -8.19 -5.80 -10.27
N SER A 130 -8.84 -6.27 -11.33
CA SER A 130 -8.15 -6.90 -12.47
C SER A 130 -7.16 -5.97 -13.18
N ALA A 131 -7.30 -4.64 -13.04
CA ALA A 131 -6.33 -3.69 -13.57
C ALA A 131 -4.97 -3.77 -12.85
N PHE A 132 -4.95 -4.15 -11.56
CA PHE A 132 -3.71 -4.35 -10.79
C PHE A 132 -2.92 -5.57 -11.24
N LEU A 133 -3.54 -6.48 -12.00
CA LEU A 133 -2.92 -7.71 -12.53
C LEU A 133 -2.36 -7.52 -13.96
N LYS A 134 -2.28 -6.28 -14.44
CA LYS A 134 -1.80 -5.92 -15.78
C LYS A 134 -0.88 -4.70 -15.72
N PRO A 135 0.02 -4.52 -16.71
CA PRO A 135 0.71 -3.25 -16.88
C PRO A 135 -0.28 -2.08 -17.01
N PRO A 136 0.04 -0.88 -16.48
CA PRO A 136 1.30 -0.50 -15.85
C PRO A 136 1.39 -0.81 -14.33
N LEU A 137 0.36 -1.41 -13.73
CA LEU A 137 0.30 -1.65 -12.28
C LEU A 137 1.02 -2.93 -11.86
N TYR A 138 1.00 -3.95 -12.70
CA TYR A 138 1.74 -5.19 -12.51
C TYR A 138 3.07 -5.12 -13.25
N SER A 139 4.18 -5.12 -12.51
CA SER A 139 5.54 -5.15 -13.06
C SER A 139 6.11 -6.57 -13.02
N THR A 140 6.77 -6.99 -14.10
CA THR A 140 7.52 -8.25 -14.18
C THR A 140 9.03 -8.04 -14.31
N ALA A 141 9.54 -6.83 -14.02
CA ALA A 141 10.96 -6.50 -14.15
C ALA A 141 11.79 -7.02 -12.95
N PHE A 142 11.60 -8.29 -12.56
CA PHE A 142 12.28 -8.93 -11.43
C PHE A 142 13.81 -8.94 -11.59
N ALA A 143 14.31 -9.17 -12.80
CA ALA A 143 15.74 -9.09 -13.13
C ALA A 143 16.35 -7.70 -12.90
N ALA A 144 15.53 -6.65 -12.88
CA ALA A 144 15.94 -5.28 -12.56
C ALA A 144 15.67 -4.91 -11.09
N GLY A 145 15.29 -5.86 -10.24
CA GLY A 145 14.93 -5.61 -8.85
C GLY A 145 13.58 -4.90 -8.65
N PHE A 146 12.70 -4.89 -9.66
CA PHE A 146 11.42 -4.19 -9.62
C PHE A 146 10.28 -5.02 -10.21
N GLY A 147 9.62 -5.83 -9.36
CA GLY A 147 8.48 -6.64 -9.78
C GLY A 147 7.38 -6.72 -8.74
N THR A 148 6.15 -6.97 -9.20
CA THR A 148 4.98 -7.13 -8.35
C THR A 148 4.95 -8.53 -7.76
N LEU A 149 5.23 -8.65 -6.47
CA LEU A 149 5.21 -9.94 -5.76
C LEU A 149 3.80 -10.49 -5.56
N TYR A 150 2.82 -9.62 -5.29
CA TYR A 150 1.40 -9.96 -5.17
C TYR A 150 0.55 -8.68 -5.29
N THR A 151 -0.75 -8.85 -5.52
CA THR A 151 -1.76 -7.81 -5.31
C THR A 151 -2.61 -8.17 -4.10
N ALA A 152 -2.66 -7.32 -3.08
CA ALA A 152 -3.53 -7.52 -1.92
C ALA A 152 -4.83 -6.70 -2.07
N VAL A 153 -5.97 -7.32 -1.76
CA VAL A 153 -7.28 -6.67 -1.73
C VAL A 153 -7.83 -6.79 -0.32
N TYR A 154 -8.08 -5.66 0.33
CA TYR A 154 -8.67 -5.61 1.67
C TYR A 154 -10.12 -5.17 1.60
N ARG A 155 -11.02 -5.90 2.28
CA ARG A 155 -12.44 -5.53 2.42
C ARG A 155 -12.79 -5.41 3.90
N PRO A 156 -12.42 -4.31 4.58
CA PRO A 156 -12.48 -4.24 6.04
C PRO A 156 -13.89 -4.42 6.60
N ARG A 157 -14.92 -3.89 5.91
CA ARG A 157 -16.31 -4.06 6.32
C ARG A 157 -16.75 -5.53 6.33
N LYS A 158 -16.31 -6.31 5.32
CA LYS A 158 -16.61 -7.74 5.16
C LYS A 158 -15.67 -8.64 5.97
N LYS A 159 -14.58 -8.09 6.52
CA LYS A 159 -13.52 -8.86 7.20
C LYS A 159 -12.92 -9.94 6.31
N GLU A 160 -12.64 -9.57 5.06
CA GLU A 160 -12.05 -10.44 4.05
C GLU A 160 -10.79 -9.78 3.50
N MET A 161 -9.81 -10.61 3.11
CA MET A 161 -8.71 -10.18 2.25
C MET A 161 -8.48 -11.20 1.13
N GLU A 162 -7.87 -10.76 0.05
CA GLU A 162 -7.40 -11.64 -1.01
C GLU A 162 -5.97 -11.30 -1.39
N LEU A 163 -5.19 -12.33 -1.69
CA LEU A 163 -3.94 -12.21 -2.43
C LEU A 163 -4.17 -12.68 -3.87
N ARG A 164 -3.72 -11.89 -4.83
CA ARG A 164 -3.93 -12.16 -6.26
C ARG A 164 -2.63 -12.11 -7.06
N TRP A 165 -2.58 -13.00 -8.04
CA TRP A 165 -1.61 -13.08 -9.13
C TRP A 165 -2.37 -13.26 -10.45
N PRO A 166 -1.75 -13.05 -11.61
CA PRO A 166 -2.36 -13.40 -12.88
C PRO A 166 -2.87 -14.86 -12.88
N GLY A 167 -4.18 -15.04 -13.09
CA GLY A 167 -4.84 -16.34 -13.10
C GLY A 167 -5.04 -17.02 -11.74
N THR A 168 -4.61 -16.41 -10.63
CA THR A 168 -4.69 -17.03 -9.31
C THR A 168 -5.21 -16.07 -8.25
N THR A 169 -6.24 -16.50 -7.52
CA THR A 169 -6.77 -15.79 -6.34
C THR A 169 -6.64 -16.69 -5.11
N TRP A 170 -6.24 -16.11 -4.00
CA TRP A 170 -6.23 -16.74 -2.69
C TRP A 170 -7.03 -15.88 -1.71
N ALA A 171 -8.25 -16.32 -1.42
CA ALA A 171 -9.15 -15.63 -0.49
C ALA A 171 -8.91 -16.08 0.95
N LEU A 172 -8.96 -15.13 1.88
CA LEU A 172 -8.74 -15.32 3.30
C LEU A 172 -9.83 -14.59 4.09
N SER A 173 -10.37 -15.26 5.10
CA SER A 173 -11.32 -14.68 6.06
C SER A 173 -10.57 -14.23 7.31
N LEU A 174 -10.90 -13.05 7.86
CA LEU A 174 -10.38 -12.63 9.16
C LEU A 174 -11.17 -13.23 10.33
N ASP A 175 -12.45 -13.59 10.13
CA ASP A 175 -13.26 -14.25 11.16
C ASP A 175 -12.97 -15.76 11.25
N LYS A 176 -12.61 -16.39 10.13
CA LYS A 176 -12.27 -17.82 10.03
C LYS A 176 -10.89 -17.99 9.42
N PHE A 177 -9.91 -17.30 9.99
CA PHE A 177 -8.55 -17.36 9.49
C PHE A 177 -7.98 -18.77 9.62
N VAL A 178 -7.40 -19.26 8.53
CA VAL A 178 -6.68 -20.53 8.48
C VAL A 178 -5.28 -20.21 7.98
N GLU A 179 -4.28 -20.55 8.78
CA GLU A 179 -2.88 -20.42 8.38
C GLU A 179 -2.60 -21.30 7.15
N GLY A 180 -1.82 -20.77 6.22
CA GLY A 180 -1.45 -21.48 5.02
C GLY A 180 -0.25 -20.87 4.34
N ALA A 181 0.32 -21.62 3.41
CA ALA A 181 1.43 -21.18 2.57
C ALA A 181 1.10 -21.53 1.11
N ARG A 182 1.67 -20.76 0.19
CA ARG A 182 1.59 -21.01 -1.24
C ARG A 182 2.91 -20.68 -1.89
N GLU A 183 3.42 -21.61 -2.69
CA GLU A 183 4.53 -21.35 -3.58
C GLU A 183 4.04 -20.61 -4.83
N VAL A 184 4.76 -19.56 -5.21
CA VAL A 184 4.42 -18.72 -6.35
C VAL A 184 5.62 -18.68 -7.28
N LEU A 185 5.38 -19.03 -8.54
CA LEU A 185 6.39 -18.90 -9.58
C LEU A 185 6.38 -17.48 -10.13
N VAL A 186 7.53 -16.84 -10.04
CA VAL A 186 7.73 -15.47 -10.49
C VAL A 186 8.43 -15.49 -11.85
N PRO A 187 7.81 -14.98 -12.93
CA PRO A 187 8.42 -15.02 -14.26
C PRO A 187 9.76 -14.28 -14.30
N GLY A 188 10.82 -14.92 -14.80
CA GLY A 188 12.12 -14.27 -15.01
C GLY A 188 13.00 -14.11 -13.76
N ALA A 189 12.66 -14.74 -12.64
CA ALA A 189 13.60 -15.00 -11.55
C ALA A 189 14.23 -16.39 -11.79
N ALA A 190 15.43 -16.40 -12.37
CA ALA A 190 16.29 -17.57 -12.54
C ALA A 190 17.61 -17.30 -11.82
#